data_AF-A0A4U1CY64-F1
#
_entry.id   AF-A0A4U1CY64-F1
#
_cell.length_a   1.000
_cell.length_b   1.000
_cell.length_c   1.000
_cell.angle_alpha   90.00
_cell.angle_beta   90.00
_cell.angle_gamma   90.00
#
_symmetry.space_group_name_H-M   'P 1'
#
loop_
_entity.id
_entity.type
_entity.pdbx_description
1 polymer ?
#
loop_
_entity_poly.entity_id
_entity_poly.type
_entity_poly.pdbx_seq_one_letter_code
_entity_poly.pdbx_strand_id
1 'polypeptide(L)'
;MKAVFNTEKVTYELSKSGYTRNGHFVQGEVTLKELSIGQPACIEVNSNGYKQVIRTDIVTDIEVCPAFFKMKMNTEVHPYKITIRRSEGHVLSTMKIGTEKEVKAAISKMYPDCKVNYEISPIPTRKRGIS
;
A
#
# COMPACT_ATOMS: atom_id res chain seq x y z
N MET A 1 12.84 9.44 -10.51
CA MET A 1 11.54 9.15 -9.87
C MET A 1 10.57 8.82 -10.99
N LYS A 2 9.85 7.70 -10.88
CA LYS A 2 8.70 7.37 -11.71
C LYS A 2 7.62 6.80 -10.78
N ALA A 3 6.41 7.33 -10.86
CA ALA A 3 5.25 6.82 -10.13
C ALA A 3 4.02 6.89 -11.04
N VAL A 4 3.17 5.87 -11.00
CA VAL A 4 1.89 5.85 -11.73
C VAL A 4 0.86 5.32 -10.76
N PHE A 5 -0.20 6.09 -10.52
CA PHE A 5 -1.24 5.73 -9.59
C PHE A 5 -2.57 6.37 -9.97
N ASN A 6 -3.64 5.71 -9.57
CA ASN A 6 -5.02 6.11 -9.82
C ASN A 6 -5.61 6.63 -8.52
N THR A 7 -6.39 7.70 -8.61
CA THR A 7 -7.30 8.13 -7.56
C THR A 7 -8.75 7.81 -7.96
N GLU A 8 -9.70 8.16 -7.11
CA GLU A 8 -11.12 8.05 -7.43
C GLU A 8 -11.54 8.78 -8.71
N LYS A 9 -10.81 9.83 -9.10
CA LYS A 9 -11.22 10.74 -10.17
C LYS A 9 -10.25 10.81 -11.34
N VAL A 10 -8.97 10.58 -11.09
CA VAL A 10 -7.92 10.88 -12.07
C VAL A 10 -6.76 9.90 -11.99
N THR A 11 -6.08 9.71 -13.12
CA THR A 11 -4.80 8.99 -13.20
C THR A 11 -3.65 9.99 -13.16
N TYR A 12 -2.68 9.71 -12.29
CA TYR A 12 -1.44 10.47 -12.17
C TYR A 12 -0.25 9.66 -12.66
N GLU A 13 0.55 10.28 -13.52
CA GLU A 13 1.85 9.77 -13.93
C GLU A 13 2.93 10.79 -13.58
N LEU A 14 3.85 10.44 -12.69
CA LEU A 14 4.90 11.32 -12.22
C LEU A 14 6.25 10.90 -12.80
N SER A 15 7.04 11.89 -13.21
CA SER A 15 8.43 11.75 -13.63
C SER A 15 9.30 12.79 -12.91
N LYS A 16 10.61 12.77 -13.11
CA LYS A 16 11.48 13.84 -12.56
C LYS A 16 11.19 15.21 -13.19
N SER A 17 10.69 15.25 -14.42
CA SER A 17 10.54 16.46 -15.24
C SER A 17 9.13 17.05 -15.25
N GLY A 18 8.17 16.36 -14.63
CA GLY A 18 6.79 16.82 -14.60
C GLY A 18 5.82 15.71 -14.19
N TYR A 19 4.54 16.04 -14.21
CA TYR A 19 3.47 15.09 -13.96
C TYR A 19 2.38 15.20 -15.02
N THR A 20 1.71 14.09 -15.28
CA THR A 20 0.52 14.02 -16.12
C THR A 20 -0.70 13.78 -15.23
N ARG A 21 -1.78 14.51 -15.48
CA ARG A 21 -3.10 14.31 -14.87
C ARG A 21 -4.12 14.07 -15.98
N ASN A 22 -4.70 12.87 -16.06
CA ASN A 22 -5.63 12.48 -17.13
C ASN A 22 -5.09 12.80 -18.55
N GLY A 23 -3.83 12.49 -18.81
CA GLY A 23 -3.19 12.78 -20.11
C GLY A 23 -2.69 14.22 -20.30
N HIS A 24 -3.04 15.17 -19.41
CA HIS A 24 -2.49 16.53 -19.47
C HIS A 24 -1.17 16.64 -18.72
N PHE A 25 -0.09 16.91 -19.47
CA PHE A 25 1.25 17.05 -18.92
C PHE A 25 1.54 18.46 -18.41
N VAL A 26 2.09 18.54 -17.20
CA VAL A 26 2.55 19.77 -16.56
C VAL A 26 4.04 19.62 -16.25
N GLN A 27 4.84 20.54 -16.77
CA GLN A 27 6.29 20.55 -16.58
C GLN A 27 6.69 21.17 -15.24
N GLY A 28 7.62 20.52 -14.55
CA GLY A 28 8.18 20.98 -13.29
C GLY A 28 8.98 19.88 -12.59
N GLU A 29 9.92 20.24 -11.73
CA GLU A 29 10.60 19.26 -10.90
C GLU A 29 9.61 18.68 -9.89
N VAL A 30 9.36 17.37 -9.96
CA VAL A 30 8.36 16.71 -9.12
C VAL A 30 9.01 15.87 -8.04
N THR A 31 8.57 16.09 -6.81
CA THR A 31 8.87 15.25 -5.65
C THR A 31 7.57 14.67 -5.09
N LEU A 32 7.44 13.35 -5.14
CA LEU A 32 6.37 12.64 -4.44
C LEU A 32 6.74 12.50 -2.96
N LYS A 33 5.92 13.02 -2.05
CA LYS A 33 6.17 13.01 -0.59
C LYS A 33 5.44 11.87 0.12
N GLU A 34 4.21 11.61 -0.30
CA GLU A 34 3.33 10.58 0.29
C GLU A 34 2.58 9.85 -0.81
N LEU A 35 2.53 8.52 -0.69
CA LEU A 35 1.81 7.64 -1.60
C LEU A 35 1.44 6.38 -0.81
N SER A 36 0.15 6.15 -0.60
CA SER A 36 -0.44 4.95 0.01
C SER A 36 -1.86 4.75 -0.54
N ILE A 37 -2.35 3.51 -0.58
CA ILE A 37 -3.72 3.20 -1.01
C ILE A 37 -4.68 3.56 0.12
N GLY A 38 -5.82 4.17 -0.23
CA GLY A 38 -6.84 4.60 0.73
C GLY A 38 -6.54 5.95 1.40
N GLN A 39 -5.46 6.63 1.00
CA GLN A 39 -5.14 7.99 1.46
C GLN A 39 -4.84 8.91 0.27
N PRO A 40 -5.01 10.23 0.43
CA PRO A 40 -4.49 11.23 -0.51
C PRO A 40 -2.98 11.10 -0.72
N ALA A 41 -2.53 11.09 -1.97
CA ALA A 41 -1.11 11.31 -2.27
C ALA A 41 -0.76 12.81 -2.19
N CYS A 42 0.48 13.10 -1.78
CA CYS A 42 1.01 14.45 -1.67
C CYS A 42 2.19 14.62 -2.63
N ILE A 43 2.01 15.49 -3.62
CA ILE A 43 2.98 15.77 -4.69
C ILE A 43 3.46 17.21 -4.54
N GLU A 44 4.77 17.40 -4.53
CA GLU A 44 5.40 18.71 -4.54
C GLU A 44 5.96 18.97 -5.94
N VAL A 45 5.58 20.08 -6.55
CA VAL A 45 6.01 20.48 -7.90
C VAL A 45 6.72 21.82 -7.78
N ASN A 46 7.95 21.89 -8.29
CA ASN A 46 8.72 23.12 -8.38
C ASN A 46 8.86 23.51 -9.85
N SER A 47 8.33 24.68 -10.21
CA SER A 47 8.43 25.20 -11.57
C SER A 47 8.86 26.66 -11.53
N ASN A 48 9.98 26.98 -12.17
CA ASN A 48 10.53 28.32 -12.27
C ASN A 48 10.65 29.06 -10.91
N GLY A 49 11.08 28.34 -9.86
CA GLY A 49 11.24 28.89 -8.51
C GLY A 49 9.97 28.95 -7.67
N TYR A 50 8.80 28.63 -8.25
CA TYR A 50 7.54 28.52 -7.53
C TYR A 50 7.30 27.08 -7.09
N LYS A 51 7.04 26.93 -5.79
CA LYS A 51 6.77 25.66 -5.14
C LYS A 51 5.27 25.50 -4.91
N GLN A 52 4.68 24.46 -5.52
CA GLN A 52 3.28 24.10 -5.36
C GLN A 52 3.16 22.71 -4.72
N VAL A 53 2.26 22.57 -3.75
CA VAL A 53 1.90 21.26 -3.18
C VAL A 53 0.51 20.89 -3.69
N ILE A 54 0.43 19.75 -4.35
CA ILE A 54 -0.79 19.14 -4.86
C ILE A 54 -1.15 17.99 -3.93
N ARG A 55 -2.29 18.13 -3.25
CA ARG A 55 -2.93 17.01 -2.55
C ARG A 55 -3.98 16.43 -3.47
N THR A 56 -3.83 15.14 -3.74
CA THR A 56 -4.75 14.40 -4.61
C THR A 56 -5.99 13.92 -3.83
N ASP A 57 -6.98 13.36 -4.52
CA ASP A 57 -8.05 12.59 -3.86
C ASP A 57 -7.51 11.23 -3.34
N ILE A 58 -8.39 10.39 -2.81
CA ILE A 58 -8.02 9.06 -2.30
C ILE A 58 -7.40 8.22 -3.42
N VAL A 59 -6.18 7.73 -3.18
CA VAL A 59 -5.51 6.79 -4.08
C VAL A 59 -6.19 5.44 -4.00
N THR A 60 -6.67 4.95 -5.15
CA THR A 60 -7.40 3.69 -5.27
C THR A 60 -6.49 2.56 -5.74
N ASP A 61 -5.50 2.87 -6.58
CA ASP A 61 -4.55 1.90 -7.10
C ASP A 61 -3.19 2.53 -7.43
N ILE A 62 -2.13 1.72 -7.44
CA ILE A 62 -0.74 2.16 -7.70
C ILE A 62 -0.07 1.19 -8.68
N GLU A 63 0.06 1.59 -9.93
CA GLU A 63 0.70 0.75 -10.95
C GLU A 63 2.23 0.75 -10.83
N VAL A 64 2.81 1.93 -10.64
CA VAL A 64 4.27 2.10 -10.52
C VAL A 64 4.58 2.90 -9.27
N CYS A 65 5.41 2.35 -8.41
CA CYS A 65 5.76 2.95 -7.12
C CYS A 65 7.29 3.14 -7.00
N PRO A 66 7.80 4.30 -6.57
CA PRO A 66 9.22 4.47 -6.29
C PRO A 66 9.70 3.55 -5.15
N ALA A 67 10.96 3.10 -5.21
CA ALA A 67 11.51 2.10 -4.29
C ALA A 67 11.35 2.46 -2.80
N PHE A 68 11.55 3.72 -2.44
CA PHE A 68 11.37 4.20 -1.06
C PHE A 68 9.93 4.05 -0.54
N PHE A 69 8.93 4.28 -1.38
CA PHE A 69 7.51 4.11 -1.02
C PHE A 69 7.10 2.63 -0.96
N LYS A 70 7.69 1.78 -1.81
CA LYS A 70 7.52 0.32 -1.71
C LYS A 70 7.95 -0.20 -0.33
N MET A 71 9.06 0.31 0.21
CA MET A 71 9.53 -0.06 1.54
C MET A 71 8.58 0.42 2.65
N LYS A 72 7.95 1.59 2.50
CA LYS A 72 6.96 2.11 3.46
C LYS A 72 5.61 1.38 3.39
N MET A 73 5.12 1.02 2.20
CA MET A 73 3.89 0.22 2.05
C MET A 73 4.02 -1.20 2.61
N ASN A 74 5.23 -1.77 2.56
CA ASN A 74 5.53 -3.02 3.25
C ASN A 74 5.49 -2.91 4.79
N THR A 75 5.45 -1.68 5.33
CA THR A 75 5.30 -1.42 6.77
C THR A 75 3.89 -1.01 7.18
N GLU A 76 2.95 -0.90 6.24
CA GLU A 76 1.55 -0.56 6.52
C GLU A 76 0.72 -1.78 6.96
N VAL A 77 -0.37 -1.51 7.66
CA VAL A 77 -1.31 -2.47 8.23
C VAL A 77 -2.05 -3.19 7.10
N HIS A 78 -1.97 -4.52 7.05
CA HIS A 78 -2.65 -5.34 6.05
C HIS A 78 -3.68 -6.27 6.69
N PRO A 79 -4.75 -6.65 5.98
CA PRO A 79 -5.56 -7.79 6.37
C PRO A 79 -4.75 -9.07 6.15
N TYR A 80 -4.49 -9.79 7.23
CA TYR A 80 -3.83 -11.09 7.18
C TYR A 80 -4.85 -12.20 7.39
N LYS A 81 -4.78 -13.22 6.51
CA LYS A 81 -5.41 -14.51 6.75
C LYS A 81 -4.46 -15.33 7.60
N ILE A 82 -4.96 -15.78 8.74
CA ILE A 82 -4.23 -16.63 9.68
C ILE A 82 -4.86 -18.01 9.58
N THR A 83 -4.08 -18.98 9.14
CA THR A 83 -4.49 -20.39 9.11
C THR A 83 -3.77 -21.13 10.21
N ILE A 84 -4.52 -21.64 11.18
CA ILE A 84 -3.99 -22.35 12.36
C ILE A 84 -4.27 -23.83 12.16
N ARG A 85 -3.21 -24.64 12.12
CA ARG A 85 -3.30 -26.11 12.05
C ARG A 85 -3.03 -26.68 13.44
N ARG A 86 -4.06 -27.26 14.05
CA ARG A 86 -3.93 -27.96 15.33
C ARG A 86 -3.48 -29.41 15.09
N SER A 87 -2.82 -30.00 16.10
CA SER A 87 -2.36 -31.40 16.07
C SER A 87 -3.49 -32.41 15.86
N GLU A 88 -4.71 -32.04 16.23
CA GLU A 88 -5.94 -32.84 16.08
C GLU A 88 -6.50 -32.82 14.63
N GLY A 89 -5.81 -32.19 13.68
CA GLY A 89 -6.24 -32.11 12.28
C GLY A 89 -7.26 -31.00 11.98
N HIS A 90 -7.75 -30.28 13.01
CA HIS A 90 -8.64 -29.14 12.83
C HIS A 90 -7.88 -27.92 12.28
N VAL A 91 -8.39 -27.37 11.17
CA VAL A 91 -7.88 -26.14 10.54
C VAL A 91 -8.83 -24.99 10.86
N LEU A 92 -8.31 -23.98 11.56
CA LEU A 92 -9.05 -22.74 11.85
C LEU A 92 -8.50 -21.62 10.96
N SER A 93 -9.37 -20.95 10.21
CA SER A 93 -9.02 -19.73 9.48
C SER A 93 -9.63 -18.52 10.19
N THR A 94 -8.79 -17.57 10.57
CA THR A 94 -9.24 -16.27 11.11
C THR A 94 -8.57 -15.13 10.35
N MET A 95 -9.19 -13.95 10.40
CA MET A 95 -8.68 -12.76 9.73
C MET A 95 -8.32 -11.71 10.78
N LYS A 96 -7.16 -11.08 10.63
CA LYS A 96 -6.76 -9.97 11.49
C LYS A 96 -6.13 -8.86 10.67
N ILE A 97 -6.56 -7.64 10.94
CA ILE A 97 -5.96 -6.44 10.38
C ILE A 97 -4.89 -5.97 11.36
N GLY A 98 -3.68 -5.79 10.89
CA GLY A 98 -2.54 -5.32 11.69
C GLY A 98 -1.26 -5.32 10.87
N THR A 99 -0.16 -4.93 11.47
CA THR A 99 1.18 -5.27 10.98
C THR A 99 1.45 -6.77 11.19
N GLU A 100 2.36 -7.36 10.42
CA GLU A 100 2.75 -8.76 10.62
C GLU A 100 3.20 -9.04 12.07
N LYS A 101 3.86 -8.07 12.70
CA LYS A 101 4.32 -8.14 14.10
C LYS A 101 3.14 -8.18 15.09
N GLU A 102 2.14 -7.33 14.91
CA GLU A 102 0.92 -7.32 15.74
C GLU A 102 0.09 -8.59 15.55
N VAL A 103 0.06 -9.12 14.33
CA VAL A 103 -0.63 -10.39 14.03
C VAL A 103 0.08 -11.55 14.73
N LYS A 104 1.41 -11.65 14.63
CA LYS A 104 2.20 -12.66 15.35
C LYS A 104 2.00 -12.59 16.86
N ALA A 105 2.10 -11.39 17.44
CA ALA A 105 1.89 -11.18 18.87
C ALA A 105 0.49 -11.61 19.32
N ALA A 106 -0.53 -11.36 18.51
CA ALA A 106 -1.90 -11.78 18.79
C ALA A 106 -2.08 -13.30 18.77
N ILE A 107 -1.42 -14.01 17.84
CA ILE A 107 -1.46 -15.48 17.79
C ILE A 107 -0.81 -16.08 19.04
N SER A 108 0.38 -15.58 19.41
CA SER A 108 1.07 -16.01 20.63
C SER A 108 0.25 -15.78 21.90
N LYS A 109 -0.53 -14.68 21.96
CA LYS A 109 -1.43 -14.41 23.10
C LYS A 109 -2.68 -15.30 23.12
N MET A 110 -3.23 -15.65 21.96
CA MET A 110 -4.41 -16.54 21.86
C MET A 110 -4.07 -18.01 22.12
N TYR A 111 -2.81 -18.40 21.86
CA TYR A 111 -2.35 -19.79 21.99
C TYR A 111 -1.02 -19.87 22.75
N PRO A 112 -1.00 -19.54 24.04
CA PRO A 112 0.23 -19.50 24.83
C PRO A 112 0.87 -20.89 25.03
N ASP A 113 0.05 -21.96 25.11
CA ASP A 113 0.49 -23.29 25.56
C ASP A 113 0.41 -24.40 24.49
N CYS A 114 0.08 -24.06 23.24
CA CYS A 114 -0.05 -25.03 22.16
C CYS A 114 1.09 -24.88 21.14
N LYS A 115 1.74 -25.99 20.76
CA LYS A 115 2.57 -26.08 19.54
C LYS A 115 1.66 -26.01 18.30
N VAL A 116 1.03 -24.87 18.08
CA VAL A 116 0.21 -24.62 16.88
C VAL A 116 1.13 -24.20 15.74
N ASN A 117 1.05 -24.95 14.64
CA ASN A 117 1.63 -24.52 13.37
C ASN A 117 0.65 -23.53 12.73
N TYR A 118 1.11 -22.30 12.51
CA TYR A 118 0.28 -21.27 11.89
C TYR A 118 0.96 -20.70 10.65
N GLU A 119 0.12 -20.35 9.67
CA GLU A 119 0.52 -19.69 8.43
C GLU A 119 -0.15 -18.32 8.39
N ILE A 120 0.65 -17.27 8.18
CA ILE A 120 0.18 -15.90 8.00
C ILE A 120 0.35 -15.55 6.53
N SER A 121 -0.76 -15.32 5.83
CA SER A 121 -0.74 -14.90 4.44
C SER A 121 -1.36 -13.51 4.33
N PRO A 122 -0.68 -12.51 3.77
CA PRO A 122 -1.32 -11.23 3.48
C PRO A 122 -2.47 -11.50 2.50
N ILE A 123 -3.65 -10.96 2.80
CA ILE A 123 -4.77 -10.97 1.86
C ILE A 123 -4.50 -9.83 0.90
N PRO A 124 -4.27 -10.10 -0.40
CA PRO A 124 -4.08 -9.04 -1.36
C PRO A 124 -5.33 -8.17 -1.39
N THR A 125 -5.16 -6.89 -1.07
CA THR A 125 -6.23 -5.87 -1.15
C THR A 125 -6.51 -5.46 -2.61
N ARG A 126 -5.71 -5.95 -3.57
CA ARG A 126 -6.02 -5.84 -4.99
C ARG A 126 -6.84 -7.01 -5.48
N LYS A 127 -7.94 -6.71 -6.18
CA LYS A 127 -8.63 -7.67 -7.04
C LYS A 127 -7.61 -8.31 -7.98
N ARG A 128 -7.56 -9.65 -8.00
CA ARG A 128 -7.01 -10.40 -9.13
C ARG A 128 -7.92 -10.16 -10.34
N GLY A 129 -7.33 -9.75 -11.47
CA GLY A 129 -8.00 -9.58 -12.78
C GLY A 129 -8.54 -8.16 -12.96
N ILE A 130 -8.32 -7.50 -14.10
CA ILE A 130 -8.67 -7.99 -15.44
C ILE A 130 -7.50 -7.80 -16.41
N SER A 131 -7.34 -8.81 -17.28
CA SER A 131 -6.37 -9.00 -18.36
C SER A 131 -6.27 -7.86 -19.38
#